data_AF-A0A3D1E381-F1
#
_entry.id   AF-A0A3D1E381-F1
#
_cell.length_a   1.000
_cell.length_b   1.000
_cell.length_c   1.000
_cell.angle_alpha   90.00
_cell.angle_beta   90.00
_cell.angle_gamma   90.00
#
_symmetry.space_group_name_H-M   'P 1'
#
loop_
_entity.id
_entity.type
_entity.pdbx_description
1 polymer ?
#
loop_
_entity_poly.entity_id
_entity_poly.type
_entity_poly.pdbx_seq_one_letter_code
_entity_poly.pdbx_strand_id
1 'polypeptide(L)' 'KDKFQNMGAQMVREVASKANDVAGDGTTTATVLAQSIAQEGARAVAAGMNPMDLKRG' A
#
# COMPACT_ATOMS: atom_id res chain seq x y z
N LYS A 1 -19.45 12.31 -2.79
CA LYS A 1 -18.00 12.06 -2.98
C LYS A 1 -17.67 10.71 -2.36
N ASP A 2 -17.01 9.87 -3.12
CA ASP A 2 -16.92 8.42 -2.93
C ASP A 2 -16.28 8.05 -1.59
N LYS A 3 -17.08 7.56 -0.63
CA LYS A 3 -16.65 7.28 0.75
C LYS A 3 -15.56 6.21 0.82
N PHE A 4 -15.61 5.23 -0.10
CA PHE A 4 -14.66 4.13 -0.15
C PHE A 4 -13.28 4.59 -0.63
N GLN A 5 -13.24 5.46 -1.63
CA GLN A 5 -11.99 6.05 -2.11
C GLN A 5 -11.34 6.94 -1.04
N ASN A 6 -12.15 7.73 -0.32
CA ASN A 6 -11.64 8.61 0.73
C ASN A 6 -11.12 7.81 1.95
N MET A 7 -11.77 6.70 2.32
CA MET A 7 -11.25 5.77 3.33
C MET A 7 -9.93 5.14 2.88
N GLY A 8 -9.83 4.69 1.63
CA GLY A 8 -8.57 4.12 1.10
C GLY A 8 -7.43 5.14 1.11
N ALA A 9 -7.71 6.37 0.69
CA ALA A 9 -6.73 7.45 0.71
C ALA A 9 -6.28 7.81 2.14
N GLN A 10 -7.19 7.81 3.11
CA GLN A 10 -6.83 8.04 4.51
C GLN A 10 -5.97 6.91 5.09
N MET A 11 -6.26 5.64 4.78
CA MET A 11 -5.42 4.52 5.23
C MET A 11 -4.01 4.61 4.66
N VAL A 12 -3.86 4.88 3.36
CA VAL A 12 -2.54 5.03 2.73
C VAL A 12 -1.78 6.22 3.33
N ARG A 13 -2.47 7.34 3.57
CA ARG A 13 -1.88 8.53 4.20
C ARG A 13 -1.41 8.25 5.63
N GLU A 14 -2.16 7.48 6.41
CA GLU A 14 -1.79 7.16 7.79
C GLU A 14 -0.56 6.24 7.85
N VAL A 15 -0.46 5.26 6.93
CA VAL A 15 0.71 4.39 6.79
C VAL A 15 1.94 5.17 6.31
N ALA A 16 1.76 6.07 5.34
CA ALA A 16 2.85 6.93 4.85
C ALA A 16 3.32 7.92 5.94
N SER A 17 2.41 8.45 6.76
CA SER A 17 2.76 9.34 7.87
C SER A 17 3.52 8.60 8.97
N LYS A 18 3.10 7.37 9.32
CA LYS A 18 3.85 6.53 10.28
C LYS A 18 5.23 6.13 9.74
N ALA A 19 5.35 5.88 8.43
CA ALA A 19 6.64 5.65 7.80
C ALA A 19 7.55 6.89 7.89
N ASN A 20 6.99 8.10 7.74
CA ASN A 20 7.71 9.36 7.94
C ASN A 20 8.19 9.54 9.38
N ASP A 21 7.33 9.26 10.36
CA ASP A 21 7.63 9.45 11.78
C ASP A 21 8.75 8.51 12.27
N VAL A 22 8.89 7.34 11.64
CA VAL A 22 9.94 6.36 11.98
C VAL A 22 11.22 6.57 11.17
N ALA A 23 11.12 6.91 9.88
CA ALA A 23 12.27 7.00 8.97
C ALA A 23 12.89 8.40 8.85
N GLY A 24 12.15 9.47 9.17
CA GLY A 24 12.63 10.87 9.11
C GLY A 24 12.89 11.45 7.71
N ASP A 25 12.98 10.60 6.68
CA ASP A 25 13.06 10.90 5.25
C ASP A 25 12.62 9.63 4.47
N GLY A 26 12.09 9.78 3.25
CA GLY A 26 11.68 8.64 2.41
C GLY A 26 10.17 8.45 2.24
N THR A 27 9.34 9.44 2.57
CA THR A 27 7.88 9.41 2.32
C THR A 27 7.52 9.17 0.86
N THR A 28 8.26 9.77 -0.07
CA THR A 28 8.07 9.56 -1.51
C THR A 28 8.43 8.13 -1.91
N THR A 29 9.55 7.60 -1.41
CA THR A 29 9.99 6.22 -1.67
C THR A 29 9.00 5.20 -1.10
N ALA A 30 8.51 5.42 0.12
CA ALA A 30 7.50 4.58 0.75
C ALA A 30 6.17 4.61 -0.02
N THR A 31 5.77 5.78 -0.53
CA THR A 31 4.53 5.92 -1.32
C THR A 31 4.62 5.20 -2.65
N VAL A 32 5.75 5.33 -3.35
CA VAL A 32 5.98 4.63 -4.63
C VAL A 32 6.07 3.12 -4.43
N LEU A 33 6.80 2.65 -3.40
CA LEU A 33 6.87 1.22 -3.07
C LEU A 33 5.50 0.67 -2.68
N ALA A 34 4.72 1.37 -1.86
CA ALA A 34 3.37 0.96 -1.50
C ALA A 34 2.45 0.86 -2.72
N GLN A 35 2.54 1.82 -3.65
CA GLN A 35 1.80 1.78 -4.91
C GLN A 35 2.20 0.57 -5.76
N SER A 36 3.50 0.32 -5.96
CA SER A 36 3.99 -0.80 -6.74
C SER A 36 3.62 -2.15 -6.12
N ILE A 37 3.76 -2.32 -4.80
CA ILE A 37 3.38 -3.56 -4.10
C ILE A 37 1.88 -3.79 -4.19
N ALA A 38 1.05 -2.75 -4.01
CA ALA A 38 -0.40 -2.89 -4.11
C ALA A 38 -0.83 -3.28 -5.53
N GLN A 39 -0.21 -2.69 -6.55
CA GLN A 39 -0.53 -2.96 -7.95
C GLN A 39 -0.10 -4.38 -8.37
N GLU A 40 1.10 -4.79 -7.97
CA GLU A 40 1.63 -6.11 -8.31
C GLU A 40 0.93 -7.21 -7.51
N GLY A 41 0.61 -6.95 -6.23
CA GLY A 41 -0.21 -7.84 -5.42
C GLY A 41 -1.61 -8.02 -5.99
N ALA A 42 -2.26 -6.95 -6.47
CA ALA A 42 -3.56 -7.04 -7.13
C ALA A 42 -3.50 -7.87 -8.42
N ARG A 43 -2.45 -7.69 -9.24
CA ARG A 43 -2.21 -8.49 -10.44
C ARG A 43 -1.96 -9.96 -10.12
N ALA A 44 -1.18 -10.24 -9.07
CA ALA A 44 -0.87 -11.59 -8.63
C ALA A 44 -2.11 -12.33 -8.10
N VAL A 45 -2.95 -11.67 -7.29
CA VAL A 45 -4.23 -12.23 -6.83
C VAL A 45 -5.19 -12.46 -8.00
N ALA A 46 -5.26 -11.54 -8.98
CA ALA A 46 -6.06 -11.72 -10.18
C ALA A 46 -5.58 -12.91 -11.06
N ALA A 47 -4.28 -13.23 -11.00
CA ALA A 47 -3.70 -14.42 -11.65
C ALA A 47 -3.95 -15.72 -10.86
N GLY A 48 -4.67 -15.67 -9.74
CA GLY A 48 -5.02 -16.83 -8.92
C GLY A 48 -4.01 -17.18 -7.84
N MET A 49 -3.00 -16.34 -7.58
CA MET A 49 -2.12 -16.54 -6.41
C MET A 49 -2.85 -16.26 -5.11
N ASN A 50 -2.55 -17.06 -4.10
CA ASN A 50 -3.14 -16.93 -2.78
C ASN A 50 -2.66 -15.62 -2.10
N PRO A 51 -3.56 -14.70 -1.75
CA PRO A 51 -3.20 -13.44 -1.10
C PRO A 51 -2.42 -13.61 0.21
N MET A 52 -2.66 -14.72 0.91
CA MET A 52 -1.98 -15.03 2.17
C MET A 52 -0.51 -15.42 1.96
N ASP A 53 -0.18 -16.05 0.82
CA ASP A 53 1.19 -16.39 0.48
C ASP A 53 1.94 -15.16 -0.05
N LEU A 54 1.25 -14.30 -0.82
CA LEU A 54 1.76 -12.98 -1.22
C LEU A 54 2.11 -12.04 -0.05
N LYS A 55 1.36 -12.13 1.06
CA LYS A 55 1.64 -11.36 2.27
C LYS A 55 2.83 -11.92 3.07
N ARG A 56 3.09 -13.24 2.94
CA ARG A 56 4.10 -13.95 3.73
C ARG A 56 5.47 -13.98 3.05
N GLY A 57 5.48 -13.89 1.71
CA GLY A 57 6.69 -13.79 0.87
C GLY A 57 7.35 -12.42 0.92
#